data_AF-A0A8X7SHF8-F1
#
_entry.id   AF-A0A8X7SHF8-F1
#
_cell.length_a   1.000
_cell.length_b   1.000
_cell.length_c   1.000
_cell.angle_alpha   90.00
_cell.angle_beta   90.00
_cell.angle_gamma   90.00
#
_symmetry.space_group_name_H-M   'P 1'
#
loop_
_entity.id
_entity.type
_entity.pdbx_description
1 polymer ?
#
loop_
_entity_poly.entity_id
_entity_poly.type
_entity_poly.pdbx_seq_one_letter_code
_entity_poly.pdbx_strand_id
1 'polypeptide(L)'
;MGKKNKKYCTGNVYHYLRGEAEEVTWSKAVWTSQSIPRHSFHTWLVVQNRIPTRDRLISWGIQVPPICLLCNSADESRDHLYWECNYSFDLWSMVADRCRTNPTRTGRDL
;
A
#
# COMPACT_ATOMS: atom_id res chain seq x y z
N MET A 1 -16.81 -33.25 -6.10
CA MET A 1 -18.29 -33.35 -6.13
C MET A 1 -18.88 -32.38 -5.12
N GLY A 2 -19.53 -31.31 -5.59
CA GLY A 2 -20.02 -30.20 -4.74
C GLY A 2 -21.29 -30.55 -3.97
N LYS A 3 -21.31 -30.27 -2.67
CA LYS A 3 -22.48 -30.43 -1.81
C LYS A 3 -23.55 -29.38 -2.20
N LYS A 4 -24.77 -29.81 -2.51
CA LYS A 4 -25.89 -28.90 -2.81
C LYS A 4 -26.33 -28.18 -1.53
N ASN A 5 -26.11 -26.87 -1.48
CA ASN A 5 -26.58 -26.00 -0.38
C ASN A 5 -27.99 -25.49 -0.70
N LYS A 6 -28.93 -25.54 0.26
CA LYS A 6 -30.34 -25.15 0.07
C LYS A 6 -30.55 -23.65 -0.12
N LYS A 7 -29.54 -22.81 0.15
CA LYS A 7 -29.61 -21.35 0.03
C LYS A 7 -28.55 -20.87 -0.96
N TYR A 8 -28.99 -20.17 -2.00
CA TYR A 8 -28.08 -19.46 -2.91
C TYR A 8 -27.33 -18.39 -2.12
N CYS A 9 -26.00 -18.41 -2.20
CA CYS A 9 -25.12 -17.44 -1.57
C CYS A 9 -24.09 -17.00 -2.61
N THR A 10 -24.15 -15.73 -3.01
CA THR A 10 -23.20 -15.14 -3.97
C THR A 10 -21.75 -15.27 -3.49
N GLY A 11 -21.53 -15.26 -2.17
CA GLY A 11 -20.20 -15.48 -1.58
C GLY A 11 -19.61 -16.85 -1.93
N ASN A 12 -20.41 -17.92 -1.89
CA ASN A 12 -19.93 -19.27 -2.25
C ASN A 12 -19.59 -19.37 -3.73
N VAL A 13 -20.38 -18.74 -4.60
CA VAL A 13 -20.10 -18.68 -6.04
C VAL A 13 -18.83 -17.87 -6.31
N TYR A 14 -18.66 -16.72 -5.64
CA TYR A 14 -17.46 -15.91 -5.73
C TYR A 14 -16.21 -16.68 -5.28
N HIS A 15 -16.25 -17.37 -4.14
CA HIS A 15 -15.13 -18.19 -3.67
C HIS A 15 -14.78 -19.32 -4.66
N TYR A 16 -15.80 -19.95 -5.26
CA TYR A 16 -15.59 -20.95 -6.31
C TYR A 16 -14.94 -20.35 -7.57
N LEU A 17 -15.44 -19.22 -8.07
CA LEU A 17 -14.92 -18.57 -9.28
C LEU A 17 -13.53 -17.97 -9.09
N ARG A 18 -13.23 -17.45 -7.89
CA ARG A 18 -11.94 -16.89 -7.54
C ARG A 18 -10.84 -17.95 -7.47
N GLY A 19 -11.20 -19.20 -7.12
CA GLY A 19 -10.23 -20.25 -6.82
C GLY A 19 -9.53 -20.05 -5.48
N GLU A 20 -8.53 -20.90 -5.21
CA GLU A 20 -7.66 -20.77 -4.05
C GLU A 20 -6.63 -19.66 -4.31
N ALA A 21 -6.44 -18.79 -3.32
CA ALA A 21 -5.45 -17.72 -3.36
C ALA A 21 -4.65 -17.75 -2.06
N GLU A 22 -3.33 -17.62 -2.17
CA GLU A 22 -2.45 -17.56 -1.00
C GLU A 22 -2.74 -16.31 -0.16
N GLU A 23 -2.67 -16.48 1.17
CA GLU A 23 -2.78 -15.35 2.09
C GLU A 23 -1.49 -14.54 2.03
N VAL A 24 -1.62 -13.30 1.58
CA VAL A 24 -0.52 -12.33 1.53
C VAL A 24 -0.22 -11.78 2.92
N THR A 25 1.06 -11.63 3.24
CA THR A 25 1.57 -11.19 4.55
C THR A 25 1.09 -9.78 4.92
N TRP A 26 0.97 -8.88 3.94
CA TRP A 26 0.52 -7.50 4.15
C TRP A 26 -0.98 -7.36 4.41
N SER A 27 -1.80 -8.40 4.21
CA SER A 27 -3.27 -8.30 4.25
C SER A 27 -3.79 -7.72 5.57
N LYS A 28 -3.27 -8.19 6.70
CA LYS A 28 -3.66 -7.73 8.05
C LYS A 28 -3.18 -6.31 8.36
N ALA A 29 -2.08 -5.88 7.74
CA ALA A 29 -1.58 -4.51 7.87
C ALA A 29 -2.47 -3.51 7.12
N VAL A 30 -3.02 -3.92 5.97
CA VAL A 30 -3.91 -3.09 5.14
C VAL A 30 -5.35 -3.10 5.68
N TRP A 31 -5.88 -4.29 5.99
CA TRP A 31 -7.29 -4.51 6.31
C TRP A 31 -7.48 -4.80 7.81
N THR A 32 -7.41 -3.75 8.63
CA THR A 32 -7.73 -3.83 10.07
C THR A 32 -9.13 -3.29 10.36
N SER A 33 -9.86 -3.90 11.28
CA SER A 33 -11.24 -3.52 11.62
C SER A 33 -11.39 -2.09 12.13
N GLN A 34 -10.31 -1.52 12.66
CA GLN A 34 -10.26 -0.16 13.19
C GLN A 34 -9.77 0.86 12.14
N SER A 35 -9.45 0.43 10.91
CA SER A 35 -8.97 1.34 9.86
C SER A 35 -10.11 2.10 9.21
N ILE A 36 -9.85 3.36 8.89
CA ILE A 36 -10.73 4.17 8.04
C ILE A 36 -10.58 3.64 6.60
N PRO A 37 -11.68 3.25 5.91
CA PRO A 37 -11.60 2.60 4.60
C PRO A 37 -10.78 3.35 3.56
N ARG A 38 -10.79 4.69 3.59
CA ARG A 38 -9.96 5.55 2.72
C ARG A 38 -8.46 5.28 2.91
N HIS A 39 -7.99 5.17 4.15
CA HIS A 39 -6.58 4.91 4.45
C HIS A 39 -6.20 3.48 4.09
N SER A 40 -7.07 2.50 4.36
CA SER A 40 -6.85 1.10 3.96
C SER A 40 -6.69 0.97 2.46
N PHE A 41 -7.56 1.63 1.68
CA PHE A 41 -7.47 1.64 0.22
C PHE A 41 -6.17 2.29 -0.27
N HIS A 42 -5.77 3.40 0.32
CA HIS A 42 -4.51 4.06 -0.01
C HIS A 42 -3.29 3.18 0.32
N THR A 43 -3.24 2.58 1.51
CA THR A 43 -2.17 1.65 1.92
C THR A 43 -2.12 0.43 1.00
N TRP A 44 -3.28 -0.11 0.60
CA TRP A 44 -3.34 -1.18 -0.38
C TRP A 44 -2.67 -0.80 -1.71
N LEU A 45 -2.91 0.41 -2.21
CA LEU A 45 -2.25 0.91 -3.42
C LEU A 45 -0.74 1.09 -3.23
N VAL A 46 -0.29 1.54 -2.06
CA VAL A 46 1.14 1.66 -1.74
C VAL A 46 1.81 0.29 -1.78
N VAL A 47 1.26 -0.71 -1.09
CA VAL A 47 1.79 -2.08 -1.06
C VAL A 47 1.87 -2.67 -2.48
N GLN A 48 0.85 -2.43 -3.30
CA GLN A 48 0.82 -2.91 -4.70
C GLN A 48 1.69 -2.09 -5.67
N ASN A 49 2.35 -1.03 -5.20
CA ASN A 49 3.09 -0.07 -6.01
C ASN A 49 2.23 0.59 -7.11
N ARG A 50 1.00 0.99 -6.79
CA ARG A 50 -0.01 1.51 -7.74
C ARG A 50 -0.43 2.96 -7.48
N ILE A 51 0.25 3.67 -6.58
CA ILE A 51 0.00 5.10 -6.36
C ILE A 51 0.52 5.94 -7.55
N PRO A 52 -0.08 7.11 -7.85
CA PRO A 52 0.34 7.96 -8.97
C PRO A 52 1.56 8.83 -8.61
N THR A 53 2.72 8.21 -8.42
CA THR A 53 4.02 8.89 -8.22
C THR A 53 4.57 9.46 -9.53
N ARG A 54 5.47 10.46 -9.48
CA ARG A 54 6.02 11.08 -10.71
C ARG A 54 6.69 10.08 -11.65
N ASP A 55 7.46 9.12 -11.13
CA ASP A 55 8.02 8.03 -11.94
C ASP A 55 6.95 7.27 -12.77
N ARG A 56 5.80 6.96 -12.16
CA ARG A 56 4.67 6.30 -12.82
C ARG A 56 3.95 7.23 -13.79
N LEU A 57 3.75 8.50 -13.44
CA LEU A 57 3.15 9.49 -14.34
C LEU A 57 4.00 9.67 -15.61
N ILE A 58 5.32 9.75 -15.45
CA ILE A 58 6.27 9.83 -16.57
C ILE A 58 6.19 8.55 -17.42
N SER A 59 6.08 7.37 -16.80
CA SER A 59 5.89 6.11 -17.54
C SER A 59 4.61 6.07 -18.38
N TRP A 60 3.60 6.88 -18.03
CA TRP A 60 2.36 7.05 -18.79
C TRP A 60 2.45 8.16 -19.85
N GLY A 61 3.61 8.77 -20.05
CA GLY A 61 3.85 9.84 -21.00
C GLY A 61 3.44 11.24 -20.51
N ILE A 62 3.04 11.37 -19.25
CA ILE A 62 2.69 12.66 -18.66
C ILE A 62 3.99 13.44 -18.37
N GLN A 63 4.09 14.64 -18.94
CA GLN A 63 5.26 15.50 -18.77
C GLN A 63 5.21 16.22 -17.42
N VAL A 64 5.88 15.64 -16.43
CA VAL A 64 6.09 16.23 -15.10
C VAL A 64 7.56 16.13 -14.71
N PRO A 65 8.11 17.08 -13.93
CA PRO A 65 9.47 16.95 -13.40
C PRO A 65 9.57 15.70 -12.52
N PRO A 66 10.64 14.91 -12.58
CA PRO A 66 10.76 13.68 -11.80
C PRO A 66 11.02 13.93 -10.31
N ILE A 67 11.53 15.10 -9.94
CA ILE A 67 11.98 15.43 -8.59
C ILE A 67 10.87 15.29 -7.53
N CYS A 68 11.15 14.76 -6.34
CA CYS A 68 10.23 14.73 -5.22
C CYS A 68 9.93 16.13 -4.69
N LEU A 69 8.65 16.50 -4.60
CA LEU A 69 8.26 17.83 -4.08
C LEU A 69 8.49 18.00 -2.58
N LEU A 70 8.59 16.90 -1.83
CA LEU A 70 8.74 16.95 -0.37
C LEU A 70 10.18 17.30 0.02
N CYS A 71 11.16 16.64 -0.59
CA CYS A 71 12.57 16.84 -0.27
C CYS A 71 13.35 17.67 -1.29
N ASN A 72 12.81 17.84 -2.50
CA ASN A 72 13.43 18.53 -3.64
C ASN A 72 14.89 18.08 -3.94
N SER A 73 15.23 16.84 -3.62
CA SER A 73 16.62 16.33 -3.62
C SER A 73 16.84 15.04 -4.42
N ALA A 74 15.79 14.27 -4.71
CA ALA A 74 15.85 13.03 -5.48
C ALA A 74 14.53 12.79 -6.22
N ASP A 75 14.50 11.87 -7.18
CA ASP A 75 13.30 11.55 -7.96
C ASP A 75 12.19 10.91 -7.10
N GLU A 76 10.94 11.23 -7.41
CA GLU A 76 9.78 10.72 -6.70
C GLU A 76 9.40 9.33 -7.21
N SER A 77 9.57 8.35 -6.34
CA SER A 77 9.03 7.01 -6.45
C SER A 77 8.25 6.65 -5.19
N ARG A 78 7.52 5.52 -5.20
CA ARG A 78 6.89 4.99 -3.98
C ARG A 78 7.94 4.80 -2.88
N ASP A 79 9.06 4.16 -3.22
CA ASP A 79 10.08 3.79 -2.24
C ASP A 79 10.74 5.04 -1.65
N HIS A 80 11.01 6.03 -2.51
CA HIS A 80 11.48 7.32 -2.08
C HIS A 80 10.48 8.00 -1.14
N LEU A 81 9.22 8.16 -1.54
CA LEU A 81 8.21 8.88 -0.76
C LEU A 81 8.00 8.31 0.65
N TYR A 82 8.05 7.00 0.83
CA TYR A 82 7.69 6.38 2.10
C TYR A 82 8.89 5.97 2.96
N TRP A 83 10.07 5.69 2.38
CA TRP A 83 11.20 5.14 3.13
C TRP A 83 12.50 5.94 3.01
N GLU A 84 12.81 6.52 1.86
CA GLU A 84 14.12 7.15 1.62
C GLU A 84 14.10 8.67 1.76
N CYS A 85 12.95 9.30 1.53
CA CYS A 85 12.75 10.75 1.58
C CYS A 85 13.02 11.28 2.99
N ASN A 86 13.95 12.23 3.11
CA ASN A 86 14.30 12.85 4.40
C ASN A 86 13.08 13.52 5.05
N TYR A 87 12.30 14.28 4.26
CA TYR A 87 11.09 14.94 4.76
C TYR A 87 10.09 13.93 5.33
N SER A 88 9.82 12.85 4.62
CA SER A 88 8.92 11.79 5.09
C SER A 88 9.47 11.09 6.32
N PHE A 89 10.78 10.84 6.36
CA PHE A 89 11.44 10.20 7.49
C PHE A 89 11.34 11.02 8.78
N ASP A 90 11.42 12.35 8.69
CA ASP A 90 11.21 13.24 9.84
C ASP A 90 9.78 13.10 10.38
N LEU A 91 8.78 13.04 9.49
CA LEU A 91 7.39 12.76 9.88
C LEU A 91 7.24 11.40 10.55
N TRP A 92 7.84 10.36 9.97
CA TRP A 92 7.80 9.01 10.55
C TRP A 92 8.47 8.95 11.91
N SER A 93 9.58 9.66 12.10
CA SER A 93 10.28 9.72 13.38
C SER A 93 9.38 10.31 14.47
N MET A 94 8.69 11.41 14.18
CA MET A 94 7.73 12.00 15.13
C MET A 94 6.57 11.05 15.49
N VAL A 95 6.08 10.27 14.54
CA VAL A 95 5.02 9.28 14.79
C VAL A 95 5.57 8.10 15.59
N ALA A 96 6.74 7.60 15.21
CA ALA A 96 7.40 6.47 15.86
C ALA A 96 7.70 6.77 17.34
N ASP A 97 8.19 7.98 17.64
CA ASP A 97 8.40 8.45 19.02
C ASP A 97 7.11 8.40 19.84
N ARG A 98 5.98 8.86 19.27
CA ARG A 98 4.66 8.80 19.93
C ARG A 98 4.16 7.37 20.12
N CYS A 99 4.46 6.49 19.18
CA CYS A 99 4.08 5.08 19.21
C CYS A 99 5.07 4.20 19.98
N ARG A 100 6.20 4.76 20.46
CA ARG A 100 7.31 4.04 21.09
C ARG A 100 7.87 2.93 20.20
N THR A 101 8.01 3.22 18.90
CA THR A 101 8.61 2.34 17.89
C THR A 101 9.85 3.00 17.30
N ASN A 102 10.69 2.21 16.61
CA ASN A 102 11.85 2.73 15.89
C ASN A 102 11.52 2.94 14.41
N PRO A 103 11.73 4.14 13.85
CA PRO A 103 11.55 4.37 12.43
C PRO A 103 12.66 3.65 11.65
N THR A 104 12.30 2.97 10.56
CA THR A 104 13.25 2.28 9.68
C THR A 104 13.16 2.84 8.27
N ARG A 105 14.30 2.91 7.58
CA ARG A 105 14.41 3.38 6.19
C ARG A 105 14.28 2.26 5.15
N THR A 106 13.93 1.04 5.58
CA THR A 106 13.87 -0.14 4.73
C THR A 106 12.45 -0.64 4.60
N GLY A 107 11.84 -0.41 3.44
CA GLY A 107 10.48 -0.87 3.11
C GLY A 107 10.39 -2.27 2.53
N ARG A 108 11.38 -3.13 2.80
CA ARG A 108 11.49 -4.45 2.16
C ARG A 108 10.58 -5.54 2.75
N ASP A 109 9.89 -5.24 3.84
CA ASP A 109 9.15 -6.23 4.63
C ASP A 109 7.61 -6.09 4.55
N LEU A 110 7.08 -5.32 3.58
CA LEU A 110 5.66 -5.25 3.24
C LEU A 110 5.35 -5.87 1.87
#